data_AF-A0A1H4Z3M1-F1
#
_entry.id   AF-A0A1H4Z3M1-F1
#
_cell.length_a   1.000
_cell.length_b   1.000
_cell.length_c   1.000
_cell.angle_alpha   90.00
_cell.angle_beta   90.00
_cell.angle_gamma   90.00
#
_symmetry.space_group_name_H-M   'P 1'
#
loop_
_entity.id
_entity.type
_entity.pdbx_description
1 polymer ?
#
loop_
_entity_poly.entity_id
_entity_poly.type
_entity_poly.pdbx_seq_one_letter_code
_entity_poly.pdbx_strand_id
1 'polypeptide(L)'
;MTIKVKAKPADPDTVVRHAARLRDAAADSYDEVWCVVDVDEFDLAKAVVTARRARVNLAISNPCFEYWLLLHFEACTAPLTCYSDVAKRLRKHVPGYDKSALDFADYASGVDAAVERALKPGHTLTTEHEHNPATGVWALVQKVL
;
A
#
# COMPACT_ATOMS: atom_id res chain seq x y z
N MET A 1 -16.13 5.17 11.54
CA MET A 1 -14.83 5.65 11.02
C MET A 1 -15.06 6.26 9.65
N THR A 2 -14.34 7.33 9.31
CA THR A 2 -14.49 8.05 8.02
C THR A 2 -13.14 8.10 7.31
N ILE A 3 -13.08 7.59 6.08
CA ILE A 3 -11.86 7.65 5.25
C ILE A 3 -12.04 8.75 4.20
N LYS A 4 -11.03 9.61 4.04
CA LYS A 4 -10.96 10.57 2.93
C LYS A 4 -9.75 10.25 2.06
N VAL A 5 -9.99 9.79 0.84
CA VAL A 5 -8.93 9.47 -0.13
C VAL A 5 -8.57 10.72 -0.94
N LYS A 6 -7.27 10.98 -1.11
CA LYS A 6 -6.74 12.06 -1.95
C LYS A 6 -5.67 11.49 -2.87
N ALA A 7 -5.88 11.64 -4.18
CA ALA A 7 -4.89 11.26 -5.18
C ALA A 7 -3.89 12.42 -5.42
N LYS A 8 -2.60 12.10 -5.45
CA LYS A 8 -1.53 13.04 -5.80
C LYS A 8 -0.50 12.34 -6.70
N PRO A 9 -0.54 12.54 -8.03
CA PRO A 9 0.48 12.02 -8.91
C PRO A 9 1.77 12.83 -8.73
N ALA A 10 2.72 12.26 -8.01
CA ALA A 10 4.04 12.82 -7.74
C ALA A 10 4.96 11.72 -7.17
N ASP A 11 6.24 12.02 -7.02
CA ASP A 11 7.18 11.15 -6.31
C ASP A 11 6.77 10.94 -4.84
N PRO A 12 7.18 9.83 -4.20
CA PRO A 12 6.80 9.51 -2.82
C PRO A 12 7.11 10.59 -1.77
N ASP A 13 8.23 11.32 -1.87
CA ASP A 13 8.57 12.40 -0.92
C ASP A 13 7.59 13.58 -1.07
N THR A 14 7.23 13.94 -2.30
CA THR A 14 6.22 14.96 -2.55
C THR A 14 4.83 14.56 -2.04
N VAL A 15 4.44 13.30 -2.19
CA VAL A 15 3.17 12.77 -1.67
C VAL A 15 3.12 12.91 -0.14
N VAL A 16 4.19 12.51 0.55
CA VAL A 16 4.30 12.63 2.02
C VAL A 16 4.21 14.09 2.48
N ARG A 17 4.96 15.00 1.84
CA ARG A 17 4.90 16.44 2.19
C ARG A 17 3.52 17.02 1.97
N HIS A 18 2.84 16.59 0.91
CA HIS A 18 1.47 17.03 0.63
C HIS A 18 0.49 16.53 1.70
N ALA A 19 0.59 15.26 2.10
CA ALA A 19 -0.23 14.68 3.15
C ALA A 19 -0.03 15.40 4.50
N ALA A 20 1.22 15.71 4.86
CA ALA A 20 1.52 16.50 6.06
C ALA A 20 0.87 17.89 6.02
N ARG A 21 0.96 18.61 4.88
CA ARG A 21 0.29 19.91 4.72
C ARG A 21 -1.22 19.83 4.82
N LEU A 22 -1.84 18.79 4.25
CA LEU A 22 -3.29 18.60 4.34
C LEU A 22 -3.74 18.34 5.78
N ARG A 23 -2.96 17.57 6.55
CA ARG A 23 -3.20 17.36 7.97
C ARG A 23 -3.11 18.68 8.74
N ASP A 24 -2.00 19.40 8.56
CA ASP A 24 -1.70 20.62 9.34
C ASP A 24 -2.68 21.77 9.02
N ALA A 25 -3.20 21.83 7.78
CA ALA A 25 -4.20 22.81 7.38
C ALA A 25 -5.62 22.48 7.89
N ALA A 26 -5.86 21.24 8.34
CA ALA A 26 -7.18 20.77 8.69
C ALA A 26 -7.25 20.52 10.20
N ALA A 27 -7.31 21.61 10.97
CA ALA A 27 -7.33 21.70 12.43
C ALA A 27 -8.02 20.48 13.11
N ASP A 28 -7.20 19.51 13.51
CA ASP A 28 -7.57 18.27 14.22
C ASP A 28 -8.62 17.37 13.56
N SER A 29 -8.68 17.35 12.23
CA SER A 29 -9.71 16.60 11.49
C SER A 29 -9.33 15.15 11.09
N TYR A 30 -8.11 14.70 11.38
CA TYR A 30 -7.62 13.36 11.03
C TYR A 30 -6.89 12.71 12.20
N ASP A 31 -7.36 11.53 12.64
CA ASP A 31 -6.69 10.73 13.67
C ASP A 31 -5.36 10.15 13.15
N GLU A 32 -5.35 9.69 11.90
CA GLU A 32 -4.17 9.17 11.23
C GLU A 32 -4.12 9.63 9.76
N VAL A 33 -2.91 9.82 9.24
CA VAL A 33 -2.68 10.18 7.83
C VAL A 33 -1.69 9.20 7.23
N TRP A 34 -2.10 8.57 6.13
CA TRP A 34 -1.36 7.52 5.46
C TRP A 34 -1.07 7.90 4.01
N CYS A 35 0.13 7.57 3.55
CA CYS A 35 0.50 7.56 2.15
C CYS A 35 0.68 6.12 1.70
N VAL A 36 -0.08 5.70 0.69
CA VAL A 36 0.09 4.41 0.01
C VAL A 36 0.91 4.68 -1.25
N VAL A 37 2.06 4.02 -1.38
CA VAL A 37 3.00 4.23 -2.49
C VAL A 37 3.55 2.90 -2.99
N ASP A 38 3.96 2.87 -4.25
CA ASP A 38 4.59 1.71 -4.88
C ASP A 38 6.11 1.88 -4.93
N VAL A 39 6.83 0.76 -5.10
CA VAL A 39 8.25 0.79 -5.47
C VAL A 39 8.38 0.94 -6.97
N ASP A 40 8.86 2.10 -7.40
CA ASP A 40 9.13 2.44 -8.80
C ASP A 40 10.57 2.98 -8.95
N GLU A 41 10.80 3.88 -9.90
CA GLU A 41 12.12 4.47 -10.15
C GLU A 41 12.56 5.51 -9.09
N PHE A 42 11.70 5.86 -8.12
CA PHE A 42 12.00 6.87 -7.12
C PHE A 42 12.73 6.31 -5.88
N ASP A 43 13.57 7.16 -5.28
CA ASP A 43 14.23 6.88 -4.01
C ASP A 43 13.25 6.98 -2.83
N LEU A 44 12.81 5.82 -2.34
CA LEU A 44 11.92 5.71 -1.20
C LEU A 44 12.59 6.00 0.14
N ALA A 45 13.92 5.91 0.26
CA ALA A 45 14.60 6.18 1.53
C ALA A 45 14.37 7.62 1.99
N LYS A 46 14.40 8.58 1.05
CA LYS A 46 14.06 9.97 1.33
C LYS A 46 12.62 10.13 1.83
N ALA A 47 11.66 9.47 1.17
CA ALA A 47 10.25 9.53 1.56
C ALA A 47 10.02 8.94 2.95
N VAL A 48 10.69 7.83 3.29
CA VAL A 48 10.65 7.22 4.64
C VAL A 48 11.15 8.19 5.70
N VAL A 49 12.30 8.85 5.48
CA VAL A 49 12.82 9.86 6.41
C VAL A 49 11.86 11.03 6.56
N THR A 50 11.31 11.54 5.46
CA THR A 50 10.35 12.64 5.49
C THR A 50 9.06 12.26 6.22
N ALA A 51 8.53 11.06 5.99
CA ALA A 51 7.32 10.56 6.60
C ALA A 51 7.47 10.44 8.12
N ARG A 52 8.58 9.87 8.57
CA ARG A 52 8.91 9.77 9.99
C ARG A 52 9.00 11.15 10.65
N ARG A 53 9.68 12.12 10.01
CA ARG A 53 9.80 13.49 10.55
C ARG A 53 8.45 14.21 10.58
N ALA A 54 7.63 14.01 9.56
CA ALA A 54 6.33 14.64 9.43
C ALA A 54 5.22 13.92 10.22
N ARG A 55 5.48 12.76 10.82
CA ARG A 55 4.47 11.88 11.46
C ARG A 55 3.33 11.52 10.49
N VAL A 56 3.71 11.13 9.28
CA VAL A 56 2.82 10.56 8.27
C VAL A 56 3.14 9.07 8.17
N ASN A 57 2.13 8.22 8.18
CA ASN A 57 2.31 6.78 8.03
C ASN A 57 2.53 6.43 6.55
N LEU A 58 3.37 5.43 6.27
CA LEU A 58 3.63 4.94 4.92
C LEU A 58 3.24 3.47 4.81
N ALA A 59 2.47 3.16 3.77
CA ALA A 59 2.21 1.81 3.31
C ALA A 59 2.85 1.64 1.93
N ILE A 60 4.03 1.03 1.90
CA ILE A 60 4.79 0.83 0.67
C ILE A 60 4.45 -0.54 0.09
N SER A 61 4.22 -0.66 -1.22
CA SER A 61 4.02 -1.93 -1.92
C SER A 61 5.14 -2.20 -2.93
N ASN A 62 5.75 -3.38 -2.83
CA ASN A 62 6.85 -3.83 -3.67
C ASN A 62 6.47 -5.16 -4.35
N PRO A 63 6.27 -5.19 -5.68
CA PRO A 63 6.56 -4.10 -6.63
C PRO A 63 5.45 -3.06 -6.79
N CYS A 64 4.20 -3.36 -6.44
CA CYS A 64 3.06 -2.45 -6.68
C CYS A 64 1.86 -2.81 -5.79
N PHE A 65 0.90 -1.89 -5.67
CA PHE A 65 -0.31 -2.05 -4.87
C PHE A 65 -1.08 -3.34 -5.20
N GLU A 66 -1.07 -3.78 -6.46
CA GLU A 66 -1.73 -5.01 -6.87
C GLU A 66 -1.20 -6.26 -6.17
N TYR A 67 0.02 -6.21 -5.60
CA TYR A 67 0.50 -7.28 -4.75
C TYR A 67 -0.39 -7.45 -3.52
N TRP A 68 -0.86 -6.37 -2.90
CA TRP A 68 -1.84 -6.43 -1.82
C TRP A 68 -3.11 -7.16 -2.28
N LEU A 69 -3.67 -6.79 -3.44
CA LEU A 69 -4.86 -7.44 -4.01
C LEU A 69 -4.65 -8.94 -4.24
N LEU A 70 -3.45 -9.34 -4.69
CA LEU A 70 -3.13 -10.75 -4.92
C LEU A 70 -3.17 -11.57 -3.63
N LEU A 71 -2.74 -10.97 -2.52
CA LEU A 71 -2.71 -11.63 -1.21
C LEU A 71 -4.09 -12.00 -0.67
N HIS A 72 -5.19 -11.44 -1.20
CA HIS A 72 -6.54 -11.88 -0.84
C HIS A 72 -6.80 -13.34 -1.27
N PHE A 73 -6.17 -13.79 -2.36
CA PHE A 73 -6.44 -15.10 -2.95
C PHE A 73 -5.32 -16.11 -2.69
N GLU A 74 -4.06 -15.67 -2.72
CA GLU A 74 -2.92 -16.57 -2.64
C GLU A 74 -1.72 -16.00 -1.91
N ALA A 75 -0.96 -16.87 -1.26
CA ALA A 75 0.35 -16.51 -0.74
C ALA A 75 1.35 -16.38 -1.90
N CYS A 76 2.21 -15.36 -1.81
CA CYS A 76 3.26 -15.15 -2.81
C CYS A 76 4.55 -14.71 -2.12
N THR A 77 5.54 -15.59 -2.10
CA THR A 77 6.87 -15.32 -1.54
C THR A 77 7.95 -15.21 -2.61
N ALA A 78 7.70 -15.74 -3.81
CA ALA A 78 8.61 -15.61 -4.94
C ALA A 78 8.68 -14.15 -5.41
N PRO A 79 9.87 -13.63 -5.77
CA PRO A 79 10.03 -12.28 -6.31
C PRO A 79 9.12 -12.00 -7.50
N LEU A 80 8.59 -10.78 -7.57
CA LEU A 80 7.76 -10.28 -8.66
C LEU A 80 8.48 -9.10 -9.32
N THR A 81 8.69 -9.17 -10.63
CA THR A 81 9.55 -8.18 -11.31
C THR A 81 8.83 -6.85 -11.48
N CYS A 82 7.54 -6.90 -11.80
CA CYS A 82 6.74 -5.71 -12.09
C CYS A 82 5.25 -6.01 -11.98
N TYR A 83 4.43 -4.97 -12.17
CA TYR A 83 2.97 -5.06 -12.23
C TYR A 83 2.43 -6.19 -13.12
N SER A 84 3.05 -6.45 -14.27
CA SER A 84 2.53 -7.43 -15.23
C SER A 84 2.56 -8.87 -14.68
N ASP A 85 3.56 -9.20 -13.85
CA ASP A 85 3.66 -10.49 -13.16
C ASP A 85 2.50 -10.67 -12.17
N VAL A 86 2.18 -9.60 -11.43
CA VAL A 86 1.09 -9.58 -10.45
C VAL A 86 -0.26 -9.67 -11.14
N ALA A 87 -0.50 -8.84 -12.16
CA ALA A 87 -1.74 -8.80 -12.93
C ALA A 87 -2.04 -10.14 -13.62
N LYS A 88 -1.02 -10.85 -14.10
CA LYS A 88 -1.18 -12.20 -14.68
C LYS A 88 -1.69 -13.20 -13.65
N ARG A 89 -1.25 -13.10 -12.40
CA ARG A 89 -1.70 -13.98 -11.31
C ARG A 89 -3.09 -13.59 -10.81
N LEU A 90 -3.36 -12.29 -10.65
CA LEU A 90 -4.68 -11.77 -10.28
C LEU A 90 -5.78 -12.24 -11.23
N ARG A 91 -5.54 -12.21 -12.55
CA ARG A 91 -6.51 -12.67 -13.55
C ARG A 91 -6.90 -14.15 -13.45
N LYS A 92 -6.14 -14.97 -12.71
CA LYS A 92 -6.54 -16.36 -12.41
C LYS A 92 -7.63 -16.44 -11.35
N HIS A 93 -7.71 -15.45 -10.48
CA HIS A 93 -8.64 -15.38 -9.35
C HIS A 93 -9.81 -14.43 -9.62
N VAL A 94 -9.56 -13.35 -10.35
CA VAL A 94 -10.56 -12.36 -10.78
C VAL A 94 -10.55 -12.30 -12.32
N PRO A 95 -11.33 -13.17 -13.00
CA PRO A 95 -11.45 -13.14 -14.46
C PRO A 95 -12.00 -11.79 -14.92
N GLY A 96 -11.21 -11.05 -15.70
CA GLY A 96 -11.57 -9.69 -16.13
C GLY A 96 -10.97 -8.57 -15.28
N TYR A 97 -10.06 -8.87 -14.36
CA TYR A 97 -9.33 -7.85 -13.57
C TYR A 97 -8.88 -6.64 -14.41
N ASP A 98 -9.38 -5.47 -14.02
CA ASP A 98 -9.04 -4.15 -14.55
C ASP A 98 -8.69 -3.22 -13.38
N LYS A 99 -7.46 -2.72 -13.38
CA LYS A 99 -6.94 -1.82 -12.32
C LYS A 99 -7.73 -0.51 -12.18
N SER A 100 -8.48 -0.11 -13.22
CA SER A 100 -9.29 1.12 -13.22
C SER A 100 -10.73 0.90 -12.75
N ALA A 101 -11.15 -0.36 -12.61
CA ALA A 101 -12.52 -0.76 -12.27
C ALA A 101 -12.52 -1.84 -11.18
N LEU A 102 -11.86 -1.55 -10.05
CA LEU A 102 -11.84 -2.45 -8.90
C LEU A 102 -13.21 -2.46 -8.20
N ASP A 103 -13.75 -3.65 -7.93
CA ASP A 103 -14.88 -3.85 -7.03
C ASP A 103 -14.39 -4.51 -5.73
N PHE A 104 -14.59 -3.85 -4.59
CA PHE A 104 -14.19 -4.39 -3.30
C PHE A 104 -14.89 -5.72 -2.98
N ALA A 105 -16.09 -5.96 -3.51
CA ALA A 105 -16.83 -7.21 -3.30
C ALA A 105 -16.02 -8.45 -3.73
N ASP A 106 -15.19 -8.32 -4.78
CA ASP A 106 -14.34 -9.41 -5.27
C ASP A 106 -13.25 -9.82 -4.26
N TYR A 107 -12.86 -8.91 -3.37
CA TYR A 107 -11.74 -9.07 -2.45
C TYR A 107 -12.18 -9.23 -0.99
N ALA A 108 -13.42 -8.87 -0.65
CA ALA A 108 -13.91 -8.72 0.72
C ALA A 108 -13.70 -9.97 1.59
N SER A 109 -13.93 -11.17 1.05
CA SER A 109 -13.77 -12.42 1.80
C SER A 109 -12.31 -12.79 2.10
N GLY A 110 -11.35 -12.18 1.39
CA GLY A 110 -9.93 -12.49 1.51
C GLY A 110 -9.15 -11.55 2.43
N VAL A 111 -9.78 -10.54 3.04
CA VAL A 111 -9.09 -9.48 3.79
C VAL A 111 -8.23 -10.04 4.93
N ASP A 112 -8.80 -10.89 5.78
CA ASP A 112 -8.06 -11.46 6.92
C ASP A 112 -6.87 -12.29 6.46
N ALA A 113 -7.07 -13.10 5.42
CA ALA A 113 -6.01 -13.90 4.82
C ALA A 113 -4.93 -13.03 4.15
N ALA A 114 -5.30 -11.89 3.55
CA ALA A 114 -4.35 -10.94 2.98
C ALA A 114 -3.48 -10.29 4.06
N VAL A 115 -4.09 -9.89 5.19
CA VAL A 115 -3.35 -9.37 6.36
C VAL A 115 -2.37 -10.43 6.86
N GLU A 116 -2.81 -11.66 7.08
CA GLU A 116 -1.95 -12.76 7.55
C GLU A 116 -0.79 -13.03 6.58
N ARG A 117 -1.06 -13.12 5.27
CA ARG A 117 -0.03 -13.39 4.26
C ARG A 117 0.97 -12.25 4.08
N ALA A 118 0.57 -11.01 4.38
CA ALA A 118 1.45 -9.84 4.31
C ALA A 118 2.39 -9.75 5.53
N LEU A 119 1.97 -10.26 6.69
CA LEU A 119 2.77 -10.31 7.91
C LEU A 119 3.91 -11.33 7.77
N LYS A 120 5.09 -10.84 7.41
CA LYS A 120 6.33 -11.65 7.40
C LYS A 120 7.19 -11.34 8.64
N PRO A 121 7.76 -12.35 9.32
CA PRO A 121 8.70 -12.12 10.40
C PRO A 121 9.86 -11.21 9.95
N GLY A 122 10.16 -10.17 10.71
CA GLY A 122 11.23 -9.21 10.40
C GLY A 122 10.84 -8.06 9.46
N HIS A 123 9.64 -8.08 8.86
CA HIS A 123 9.13 -6.91 8.16
C HIS A 123 8.66 -5.87 9.18
N THR A 124 9.18 -4.65 9.05
CA THR A 124 8.72 -3.48 9.79
C THR A 124 8.14 -2.50 8.79
N LEU A 125 7.14 -1.73 9.23
CA LEU A 125 6.63 -0.65 8.41
C LEU A 125 7.77 0.24 7.98
N THR A 126 7.74 0.67 6.72
CA THR A 126 8.75 1.49 6.02
C THR A 126 9.97 0.74 5.48
N THR A 127 10.14 -0.57 5.73
CA THR A 127 11.23 -1.38 5.11
C THR A 127 10.75 -2.25 3.96
N GLU A 128 9.49 -2.13 3.53
CA GLU A 128 8.93 -2.98 2.47
C GLU A 128 9.62 -2.76 1.11
N HIS A 129 10.15 -1.56 0.87
CA HIS A 129 10.91 -1.27 -0.33
C HIS A 129 12.22 -2.09 -0.46
N GLU A 130 12.73 -2.63 0.64
CA GLU A 130 13.92 -3.47 0.68
C GLU A 130 13.62 -4.96 0.40
N HIS A 131 12.33 -5.35 0.38
CA HIS A 131 11.89 -6.74 0.32
C HIS A 131 10.92 -6.95 -0.85
N ASN A 132 11.25 -7.86 -1.77
CA ASN A 132 10.37 -8.21 -2.88
C ASN A 132 9.92 -9.69 -2.80
N PRO A 133 8.61 -9.98 -2.68
CA PRO A 133 7.50 -9.02 -2.60
C PRO A 133 7.12 -8.67 -1.14
N ALA A 134 6.63 -7.44 -0.96
CA ALA A 134 6.19 -6.91 0.34
C ALA A 134 5.10 -5.86 0.16
N THR A 135 4.27 -5.66 1.19
CA THR A 135 3.36 -4.52 1.24
C THR A 135 3.10 -4.10 2.68
N GLY A 136 3.00 -2.79 2.93
CA GLY A 136 2.62 -2.21 4.22
C GLY A 136 1.11 -1.96 4.35
N VAL A 137 0.32 -2.26 3.31
CA VAL A 137 -1.13 -1.95 3.28
C VAL A 137 -1.90 -2.68 4.38
N TRP A 138 -1.45 -3.86 4.80
CA TRP A 138 -2.05 -4.60 5.93
C TRP A 138 -2.16 -3.76 7.20
N ALA A 139 -1.17 -2.90 7.48
CA ALA A 139 -1.18 -2.09 8.70
C ALA A 139 -2.22 -0.98 8.62
N LEU A 140 -2.39 -0.37 7.44
CA LEU A 140 -3.50 0.56 7.19
C LEU A 140 -4.83 -0.18 7.36
N VAL A 141 -4.96 -1.38 6.78
CA VAL A 141 -6.20 -2.18 6.85
C VAL A 141 -6.55 -2.53 8.31
N GLN A 142 -5.58 -2.89 9.14
CA GLN A 142 -5.80 -3.15 10.57
C GLN A 142 -6.27 -1.92 11.36
N LYS A 143 -6.07 -0.70 10.85
CA LYS A 143 -6.62 0.52 11.47
C LYS A 143 -8.06 0.79 11.07
N VAL A 144 -8.53 0.19 9.98
CA VAL A 144 -9.85 0.44 9.39
C VAL A 144 -10.84 -0.69 9.59
N LEU A 145 -10.38 -1.87 10.00
CA LEU A 145 -11.22 -2.96 10.51
C LEU A 145 -11.70 -2.64 11.92
#